data_AF-A0A8J7GMN8-F1
#
_entry.id   AF-A0A8J7GMN8-F1
#
_cell.length_a   1.000
_cell.length_b   1.000
_cell.length_c   1.000
_cell.angle_alpha   90.00
_cell.angle_beta   90.00
_cell.angle_gamma   90.00
#
_symmetry.space_group_name_H-M   'P 1'
#
loop_
_entity.id
_entity.type
_entity.pdbx_description
1 polymer ?
#
loop_
_entity_poly.entity_id
_entity_poly.type
_entity_poly.pdbx_seq_one_letter_code
_entity_poly.pdbx_strand_id
1 'polypeptide(L)'
;MRKSALFIIALMAGLLLPAAPASAHAGLQRTDPPSGSIVAQAPRQVTLYFTEAVTPVPGQLRIIGPDGKRADRGEPSVGGSQVSIPLREGAGRGTYLVSYRIISDDSHPVSGGFAFSIEAPSTTAPGVLGGSGAEVDPVVSALLPISRYLGYVGLLLVVGPVLLMIGLWPTRLSRPGKLVWTGVGLLAGGTVLALYLQAPYVTGGALFGASGADLREVLSSRFGFTGLARLAVLAAAVPLLRRVLAAKNTKSDQIILGVLGTVAALTWPLAGHPSASPAPPLTVAVDLVHLVAMAVWLGGLVGLALHLLPRGTDGELRALMPVWSRWAGWAVTALVVAGVAQALIEVGTLPALFNTRYGQLLIVKAVLLAGVLGMASVARRKVLTGEPKVRRMVFGELAVTAVILAVTAFLVQQTPARTEAALPSASANLPFSATMNNSLFKLQVELDPAAVGNNTMHMYAFTPDGKPIKVLEWQVTVAMPSRDIAPIEVAVLQLTDDHAVGELTLPTPGTWELRFTLRVSDIDQATVSQTVQIK
;
A
#
# COMPACT_ATOMS: atom_id res chain seq x y z
N MET A 1 -4.63 35.44 6.69
CA MET A 1 -5.23 34.41 5.81
C MET A 1 -4.23 33.91 4.76
N ARG A 2 -3.57 34.79 3.98
CA ARG A 2 -2.53 34.39 3.00
C ARG A 2 -1.40 33.50 3.55
N LYS A 3 -0.78 33.86 4.68
CA LYS A 3 0.32 33.07 5.29
C LYS A 3 -0.14 31.67 5.79
N SER A 4 -1.34 31.58 6.36
CA SER A 4 -1.92 30.31 6.85
C SER A 4 -2.34 29.38 5.71
N ALA A 5 -2.88 29.94 4.61
CA ALA A 5 -3.20 29.19 3.41
C ALA A 5 -1.94 28.65 2.72
N LEU A 6 -0.88 29.47 2.63
CA LEU A 6 0.42 29.04 2.10
C LEU A 6 1.05 27.92 2.94
N PHE A 7 0.94 27.98 4.27
CA PHE A 7 1.43 26.92 5.16
C PHE A 7 0.65 25.61 4.98
N ILE A 8 -0.68 25.67 4.84
CA ILE A 8 -1.51 24.48 4.59
C ILE A 8 -1.19 23.88 3.21
N ILE A 9 -1.05 24.73 2.18
CA ILE A 9 -0.67 24.29 0.84
C ILE A 9 0.73 23.66 0.88
N ALA A 10 1.69 24.25 1.59
CA ALA A 10 3.03 23.69 1.76
C ALA A 10 3.01 22.36 2.55
N LEU A 11 2.17 22.23 3.57
CA LEU A 11 2.00 20.98 4.32
C LEU A 11 1.33 19.89 3.47
N MET A 12 0.32 20.24 2.67
CA MET A 12 -0.29 19.33 1.69
C MET A 12 0.66 18.97 0.54
N ALA A 13 1.49 19.89 0.09
CA ALA A 13 2.54 19.65 -0.90
C ALA A 13 3.68 18.78 -0.31
N GLY A 14 4.01 18.93 0.97
CA GLY A 14 4.96 18.08 1.68
C GLY A 14 4.48 16.63 1.79
N LEU A 15 3.17 16.41 1.93
CA LEU A 15 2.55 15.07 1.86
C LEU A 15 2.56 14.47 0.45
N LEU A 16 2.72 15.29 -0.58
CA LEU A 16 2.83 14.91 -1.99
C LEU A 16 4.28 14.69 -2.45
N LEU A 17 5.28 14.86 -1.56
CA LEU A 17 6.66 14.52 -1.91
C LEU A 17 6.75 13.01 -2.22
N PRO A 18 7.41 12.63 -3.33
CA PRO A 18 7.53 11.23 -3.73
C PRO A 18 8.46 10.53 -2.73
N ALA A 19 7.89 9.97 -1.67
CA ALA A 19 8.58 8.94 -0.91
C ALA A 19 8.56 7.65 -1.72
N ALA A 20 9.72 6.98 -1.76
CA ALA A 20 9.93 5.71 -2.45
C ALA A 20 8.75 4.75 -2.20
N PRO A 21 8.32 3.98 -3.21
CA PRO A 21 7.25 3.02 -3.04
C PRO A 21 7.69 1.97 -2.00
N ALA A 22 7.18 2.09 -0.78
CA ALA A 22 7.16 0.98 0.15
C ALA A 22 6.08 0.02 -0.36
N SER A 23 6.45 -0.86 -1.29
CA SER A 23 5.54 -1.88 -1.83
C SER A 23 5.49 -3.06 -0.87
N ALA A 24 4.64 -2.97 0.15
CA ALA A 24 4.52 -3.99 1.19
C ALA A 24 3.12 -4.65 1.26
N HIS A 25 2.22 -4.30 0.34
CA HIS A 25 0.96 -5.04 0.16
C HIS A 25 1.28 -6.47 -0.28
N ALA A 26 0.43 -7.45 0.05
CA ALA A 26 0.61 -8.90 -0.16
C ALA A 26 2.05 -9.32 -0.51
N GLY A 27 2.94 -9.31 0.48
CA GLY A 27 4.34 -9.54 0.19
C GLY A 27 4.66 -11.01 0.00
N LEU A 28 5.61 -11.27 -0.89
CA LEU A 28 6.07 -12.60 -1.25
C LEU A 28 6.92 -13.18 -0.11
N GLN A 29 6.45 -14.26 0.52
CA GLN A 29 7.14 -14.93 1.62
C GLN A 29 8.14 -15.96 1.15
N ARG A 30 7.75 -16.80 0.18
CA ARG A 30 8.63 -17.80 -0.45
C ARG A 30 8.16 -18.15 -1.84
N THR A 31 9.02 -18.84 -2.58
CA THR A 31 8.72 -19.43 -3.88
C THR A 31 9.13 -20.90 -3.91
N ASP A 32 8.49 -21.66 -4.79
CA ASP A 32 8.88 -23.02 -5.13
C ASP A 32 8.86 -23.17 -6.67
N PRO A 33 10.02 -23.30 -7.34
CA PRO A 33 11.37 -23.38 -6.77
C PRO A 33 11.79 -22.13 -5.98
N PRO A 34 12.74 -22.25 -5.02
CA PRO A 34 13.30 -21.09 -4.35
C PRO A 34 13.91 -20.10 -5.35
N SER A 35 13.73 -18.80 -5.10
CA SER A 35 14.34 -17.75 -5.91
C SER A 35 15.86 -17.91 -5.93
N GLY A 36 16.47 -17.78 -7.11
CA GLY A 36 17.90 -17.97 -7.33
C GLY A 36 18.33 -19.43 -7.54
N SER A 37 17.48 -20.40 -7.18
CA SER A 37 17.89 -21.81 -7.15
C SER A 37 18.12 -22.42 -8.53
N ILE A 38 18.97 -23.46 -8.55
CA ILE A 38 19.13 -24.36 -9.69
C ILE A 38 18.48 -25.70 -9.31
N VAL A 39 17.48 -26.11 -10.08
CA VAL A 39 16.77 -27.38 -9.87
C VAL A 39 17.25 -28.43 -10.86
N ALA A 40 17.45 -29.67 -10.38
CA ALA A 40 17.93 -30.76 -11.22
C ALA A 40 16.90 -31.24 -12.26
N GLN A 41 15.61 -30.98 -12.01
CA GLN A 41 14.51 -31.36 -12.90
C GLN A 41 13.51 -30.21 -13.02
N ALA A 42 12.89 -30.10 -14.20
CA ALA A 42 11.86 -29.10 -14.43
C ALA A 42 10.65 -29.34 -13.49
N PRO A 43 10.22 -28.33 -12.71
CA PRO A 43 9.04 -28.47 -11.87
C PRO A 43 7.78 -28.51 -12.74
N ARG A 44 6.72 -29.17 -12.28
CA ARG A 44 5.42 -29.15 -12.98
C ARG A 44 4.76 -27.77 -12.96
N GLN A 45 5.02 -27.01 -11.90
CA GLN A 45 4.48 -25.67 -11.69
C GLN A 45 5.44 -24.85 -10.83
N VAL A 46 5.35 -23.53 -10.95
CA VAL A 46 6.00 -22.58 -10.06
C VAL A 46 4.96 -22.04 -9.09
N THR A 47 5.26 -22.05 -7.80
CA THR A 47 4.32 -21.68 -6.74
C THR A 47 4.85 -20.49 -5.94
N LEU A 48 4.02 -19.45 -5.78
CA LEU A 48 4.32 -18.25 -5.01
C LEU A 48 3.45 -18.26 -3.75
N TYR A 49 4.04 -17.92 -2.61
CA TYR A 49 3.36 -17.86 -1.31
C TYR A 49 3.39 -16.43 -0.78
N PHE A 50 2.22 -15.85 -0.54
CA PHE A 50 2.04 -14.47 -0.10
C PHE A 50 1.60 -14.39 1.37
N THR A 51 1.72 -13.21 1.98
CA THR A 51 1.26 -12.94 3.35
C THR A 51 -0.26 -12.95 3.52
N GLU A 52 -1.01 -12.74 2.44
CA GLU A 52 -2.48 -12.64 2.44
C GLU A 52 -3.05 -13.21 1.14
N ALA A 53 -4.38 -13.31 1.05
CA ALA A 53 -5.03 -13.77 -0.16
C ALA A 53 -4.79 -12.80 -1.33
N VAL A 54 -4.63 -13.34 -2.53
CA VAL A 54 -4.31 -12.54 -3.73
C VAL A 54 -5.13 -12.97 -4.94
N THR A 55 -5.28 -12.07 -5.90
CA THR A 55 -5.89 -12.34 -7.21
C THR A 55 -4.89 -11.96 -8.32
N PRO A 56 -4.51 -12.87 -9.24
CA PRO A 56 -3.63 -12.56 -10.36
C PRO A 56 -4.24 -11.52 -11.30
N VAL A 57 -3.42 -10.59 -11.79
CA VAL A 57 -3.84 -9.70 -12.88
C VAL A 57 -3.70 -10.47 -14.20
N PRO A 58 -4.78 -10.59 -15.00
CA PRO A 58 -4.75 -11.33 -16.25
C PRO A 58 -3.61 -10.88 -17.18
N GLY A 59 -2.85 -11.84 -17.70
CA GLY A 59 -1.73 -11.57 -18.63
C GLY A 59 -0.47 -10.96 -18.01
N GLN A 60 -0.48 -10.63 -16.71
CA GLN A 60 0.65 -10.02 -15.99
C GLN A 60 1.37 -11.01 -15.05
N LEU A 61 0.95 -12.27 -15.05
CA LEU A 61 1.67 -13.38 -14.41
C LEU A 61 2.25 -14.28 -15.51
N ARG A 62 3.58 -14.38 -15.57
CA ARG A 62 4.29 -15.06 -16.67
C ARG A 62 5.60 -15.70 -16.22
N ILE A 63 5.92 -16.81 -16.85
CA ILE A 63 7.25 -17.44 -16.80
C ILE A 63 7.88 -17.27 -18.17
N ILE A 64 9.08 -16.72 -18.23
CA ILE A 64 9.88 -16.55 -19.44
C ILE A 64 11.03 -17.55 -19.38
N GLY A 65 11.20 -18.32 -20.45
CA GLY A 65 12.25 -19.33 -20.56
C GLY A 65 13.59 -18.78 -21.06
N PRO A 66 14.60 -19.67 -21.14
CA PRO A 66 15.95 -19.34 -21.61
C PRO A 66 16.01 -18.74 -23.01
N ASP A 67 15.04 -19.10 -23.87
CA ASP A 67 14.89 -18.62 -25.24
C ASP A 67 14.20 -17.24 -25.34
N GLY A 68 13.87 -16.62 -24.20
CA GLY A 68 13.14 -15.37 -24.11
C GLY A 68 11.64 -15.50 -24.38
N LYS A 69 11.11 -16.70 -24.60
CA LYS A 69 9.68 -16.93 -24.87
C LYS A 69 8.93 -17.34 -23.61
N ARG A 70 7.61 -17.22 -23.66
CA ARG A 70 6.72 -17.63 -22.57
C ARG A 70 6.80 -19.15 -22.37
N ALA A 71 7.14 -19.56 -21.15
CA ALA A 71 7.32 -20.94 -20.72
C ALA A 71 6.19 -21.47 -19.82
N ASP A 72 5.24 -20.63 -19.40
CA ASP A 72 4.05 -21.08 -18.66
C ASP A 72 2.90 -21.55 -19.57
N ARG A 73 1.98 -22.33 -19.01
CA ARG A 73 0.78 -22.89 -19.67
C ARG A 73 -0.47 -22.63 -18.84
N GLY A 74 -1.57 -22.30 -19.52
CA GLY A 74 -2.89 -22.18 -18.89
C GLY A 74 -3.04 -20.93 -18.05
N GLU A 75 -4.15 -20.86 -17.30
CA GLU A 75 -4.37 -19.82 -16.30
C GLU A 75 -3.75 -20.25 -14.95
N PRO A 76 -3.17 -19.32 -14.19
CA PRO A 76 -2.71 -19.57 -12.84
C PRO A 76 -3.85 -20.04 -11.94
N SER A 77 -3.59 -20.99 -11.05
CA SER A 77 -4.54 -21.37 -10.01
C SER A 77 -4.24 -20.63 -8.71
N VAL A 78 -5.29 -20.27 -7.97
CA VAL A 78 -5.21 -19.47 -6.75
C VAL A 78 -5.88 -20.23 -5.61
N GLY A 79 -5.14 -20.43 -4.52
CA GLY A 79 -5.61 -21.04 -3.28
C GLY A 79 -5.38 -20.09 -2.11
N GLY A 80 -6.18 -19.03 -2.01
CA GLY A 80 -5.99 -18.00 -0.99
C GLY A 80 -4.70 -17.22 -1.20
N SER A 81 -3.70 -17.42 -0.35
CA SER A 81 -2.39 -16.76 -0.42
C SER A 81 -1.35 -17.49 -1.28
N GLN A 82 -1.75 -18.58 -1.94
CA GLN A 82 -0.89 -19.36 -2.82
C GLN A 82 -1.30 -19.17 -4.28
N VAL A 83 -0.33 -18.89 -5.15
CA VAL A 83 -0.53 -18.81 -6.60
C VAL A 83 0.35 -19.85 -7.28
N SER A 84 -0.24 -20.75 -8.08
CA SER A 84 0.48 -21.78 -8.82
C SER A 84 0.39 -21.53 -10.31
N ILE A 85 1.54 -21.54 -10.99
CA ILE A 85 1.69 -21.25 -12.41
C ILE A 85 2.21 -22.52 -13.10
N PRO A 86 1.41 -23.21 -13.92
CA PRO A 86 1.86 -24.42 -14.59
C PRO A 86 3.01 -24.11 -15.57
N LEU A 87 4.07 -24.92 -15.51
CA LEU A 87 5.18 -24.85 -16.46
C LEU A 87 4.87 -25.73 -17.68
N ARG A 88 5.28 -25.30 -18.88
CA ARG A 88 5.13 -26.12 -20.09
C ARG A 88 5.98 -27.39 -19.98
N GLU A 89 5.44 -28.51 -20.48
CA GLU A 89 6.20 -29.75 -20.66
C GLU A 89 7.35 -29.52 -21.65
N GLY A 90 8.48 -30.20 -21.41
CA GLY A 90 9.68 -30.01 -22.22
C GLY A 90 10.39 -28.67 -21.97
N ALA A 91 10.20 -28.06 -20.79
CA ALA A 91 11.00 -26.94 -20.33
C ALA A 91 12.50 -27.29 -20.42
N GLY A 92 13.20 -26.62 -21.33
CA GLY A 92 14.62 -26.87 -21.59
C GLY A 92 15.52 -26.40 -20.45
N ARG A 93 16.77 -26.83 -20.50
CA ARG A 93 17.82 -26.35 -19.61
C ARG A 93 18.00 -24.83 -19.73
N GLY A 94 18.24 -24.15 -18.61
CA GLY A 94 18.59 -22.73 -18.57
C GLY A 94 17.88 -21.94 -17.48
N THR A 95 18.08 -20.63 -17.47
CA THR A 95 17.45 -19.68 -16.56
C THR A 95 16.03 -19.30 -17.00
N TYR A 96 15.11 -19.34 -16.05
CA TYR A 96 13.71 -18.97 -16.15
C TYR A 96 13.45 -17.72 -15.31
N LEU A 97 12.75 -16.74 -15.89
CA LEU A 97 12.32 -15.53 -15.20
C LEU A 97 10.82 -15.60 -14.92
N VAL A 98 10.45 -15.49 -13.66
CA VAL A 98 9.06 -15.38 -13.21
C VAL A 98 8.77 -13.91 -12.94
N SER A 99 7.76 -13.37 -13.60
CA SER A 99 7.30 -11.99 -13.41
C SER A 99 5.83 -12.03 -13.04
N TYR A 100 5.46 -11.32 -11.98
CA TYR A 100 4.10 -11.32 -11.46
C TYR A 100 3.56 -9.92 -11.21
N ARG A 101 2.26 -9.78 -11.43
CA ARG A 101 1.42 -8.73 -10.87
C ARG A 101 0.14 -9.36 -10.32
N ILE A 102 -0.12 -9.10 -9.06
CA ILE A 102 -1.27 -9.61 -8.33
C ILE A 102 -1.99 -8.45 -7.63
N ILE A 103 -3.20 -8.69 -7.14
CA ILE A 103 -4.01 -7.78 -6.35
C ILE A 103 -4.14 -8.41 -4.96
N SER A 104 -3.75 -7.71 -3.90
CA SER A 104 -4.00 -8.10 -2.51
C SER A 104 -5.48 -8.08 -2.18
N ASP A 105 -5.88 -8.77 -1.10
CA ASP A 105 -7.28 -8.80 -0.63
C ASP A 105 -7.82 -7.40 -0.27
N ASP A 106 -6.94 -6.46 0.08
CA ASP A 106 -7.27 -5.05 0.32
C ASP A 106 -7.29 -4.17 -0.96
N SER A 107 -7.27 -4.80 -2.15
CA SER A 107 -7.42 -4.16 -3.46
C SER A 107 -6.21 -3.35 -3.96
N HIS A 108 -4.99 -3.66 -3.52
CA HIS A 108 -3.76 -3.00 -4.01
C HIS A 108 -2.97 -3.92 -4.94
N PRO A 109 -2.41 -3.39 -6.04
CA PRO A 109 -1.53 -4.16 -6.90
C PRO A 109 -0.16 -4.36 -6.24
N VAL A 110 0.38 -5.57 -6.39
CA VAL A 110 1.75 -5.92 -6.02
C VAL A 110 2.42 -6.50 -7.24
N SER A 111 3.60 -5.98 -7.57
CA SER A 111 4.43 -6.49 -8.66
C SER A 111 5.76 -6.97 -8.12
N GLY A 112 6.29 -7.99 -8.78
CA GLY A 112 7.64 -8.48 -8.49
C GLY A 112 8.09 -9.47 -9.54
N GLY A 113 9.26 -10.05 -9.31
CA GLY A 113 9.79 -11.09 -10.13
C GLY A 113 10.99 -11.75 -9.47
N PHE A 114 11.29 -12.95 -9.92
CA PHE A 114 12.43 -13.73 -9.48
C PHE A 114 12.88 -14.65 -10.60
N ALA A 115 14.09 -15.21 -10.49
CA ALA A 115 14.60 -16.18 -11.44
C ALA A 115 14.91 -17.51 -10.74
N PHE A 116 14.89 -18.60 -11.49
CA PHE A 116 15.44 -19.90 -11.10
C PHE A 116 16.04 -20.55 -12.36
N SER A 117 16.86 -21.59 -12.23
CA SER A 117 17.43 -22.29 -13.38
C SER A 117 17.12 -23.78 -13.34
N ILE A 118 16.92 -24.39 -14.50
CA ILE A 118 16.74 -25.84 -14.65
C ILE A 118 18.06 -26.41 -15.18
N GLU A 119 18.63 -27.37 -14.44
CA GLU A 119 19.92 -28.05 -14.65
C GLU A 119 21.17 -27.14 -14.63
N ALA A 120 21.15 -26.03 -15.36
CA ALA A 120 22.23 -25.04 -15.38
C ALA A 120 21.69 -23.65 -15.78
N PRO A 121 22.34 -22.54 -15.38
CA PRO A 121 21.96 -21.21 -15.83
C PRO A 121 22.18 -20.98 -17.33
N SER A 122 21.43 -20.05 -17.90
CA SER A 122 21.63 -19.58 -19.28
C SER A 122 22.94 -18.79 -19.41
N THR A 123 23.61 -18.91 -20.56
CA THR A 123 24.83 -18.16 -20.89
C THR A 123 24.58 -16.67 -21.09
N THR A 124 23.34 -16.33 -21.41
CA THR A 124 22.84 -14.96 -21.56
C THR A 124 21.63 -14.87 -20.64
N ALA A 125 21.55 -13.82 -19.82
CA ALA A 125 20.33 -13.58 -19.03
C ALA A 125 19.13 -13.55 -20.00
N PRO A 126 18.00 -14.23 -19.68
CA PRO A 126 16.80 -14.11 -20.49
C PRO A 126 16.49 -12.62 -20.66
N GLY A 127 16.47 -12.14 -21.90
CA GLY A 127 16.22 -10.73 -22.16
C GLY A 127 14.94 -10.33 -21.46
N VAL A 128 15.01 -9.34 -20.55
CA VAL A 128 13.82 -8.69 -20.02
C VAL A 128 13.16 -8.03 -21.23
N LEU A 129 12.21 -8.73 -21.86
CA LEU A 129 11.42 -8.21 -22.95
C LEU A 129 10.65 -6.99 -22.45
N GLY A 130 11.25 -5.80 -22.58
CA GLY A 130 10.62 -4.47 -22.73
C GLY A 130 9.46 -4.08 -21.82
N GLY A 131 9.16 -4.85 -20.78
CA GLY A 131 8.14 -4.59 -19.80
C GLY A 131 8.87 -4.14 -18.55
N SER A 132 9.13 -2.84 -18.46
CA SER A 132 9.20 -2.19 -17.16
C SER A 132 8.14 -2.83 -16.27
N GLY A 133 8.53 -3.48 -15.17
CA GLY A 133 7.54 -3.95 -14.19
C GLY A 133 6.62 -2.77 -13.94
N ALA A 134 5.36 -2.88 -14.35
CA ALA A 134 4.54 -1.71 -14.66
C ALA A 134 4.35 -0.88 -13.39
N GLU A 135 5.24 0.11 -13.20
CA GLU A 135 5.12 1.09 -12.14
C GLU A 135 3.82 1.82 -12.42
N VAL A 136 3.00 1.92 -11.38
CA VAL A 136 1.75 2.65 -11.47
C VAL A 136 2.06 4.07 -11.90
N ASP A 137 1.38 4.55 -12.94
CA ASP A 137 1.47 5.94 -13.39
C ASP A 137 1.41 6.91 -12.19
N PRO A 138 2.40 7.80 -12.02
CA PRO A 138 2.45 8.74 -10.90
C PRO A 138 1.17 9.58 -10.77
N VAL A 139 0.51 9.90 -11.87
CA VAL A 139 -0.76 10.64 -11.89
C VAL A 139 -1.88 9.80 -11.29
N VAL A 140 -1.97 8.52 -11.66
CA VAL A 140 -2.96 7.58 -11.09
C VAL A 140 -2.72 7.41 -9.59
N SER A 141 -1.46 7.22 -9.20
CA SER A 141 -1.03 7.12 -7.80
C SER A 141 -1.43 8.34 -6.97
N ALA A 142 -1.33 9.54 -7.54
CA ALA A 142 -1.71 10.78 -6.86
C ALA A 142 -3.23 10.99 -6.81
N LEU A 143 -3.96 10.64 -7.87
CA LEU A 143 -5.40 10.86 -7.97
C LEU A 143 -6.22 9.92 -7.09
N LEU A 144 -5.71 8.73 -6.75
CA LEU A 144 -6.44 7.78 -5.89
C LEU A 144 -6.71 8.32 -4.48
N PRO A 145 -5.70 8.79 -3.70
CA PRO A 145 -5.96 9.47 -2.42
C PRO A 145 -6.86 10.70 -2.58
N ILE A 146 -6.75 11.45 -3.68
CA ILE A 146 -7.61 12.60 -3.96
C ILE A 146 -9.08 12.16 -4.10
N SER A 147 -9.36 11.09 -4.84
CA SER A 147 -10.73 10.57 -5.00
C SER A 147 -11.34 10.16 -3.65
N ARG A 148 -10.55 9.55 -2.77
CA ARG A 148 -10.95 9.19 -1.40
C ARG A 148 -11.20 10.43 -0.54
N TYR A 149 -10.32 11.43 -0.63
CA TYR A 149 -10.49 12.71 0.05
C TYR A 149 -11.79 13.40 -0.35
N LEU A 150 -12.11 13.45 -1.65
CA LEU A 150 -13.38 13.99 -2.16
C LEU A 150 -14.57 13.20 -1.58
N GLY A 151 -14.47 11.87 -1.52
CA GLY A 151 -15.46 11.00 -0.88
C GLY A 151 -15.69 11.33 0.59
N TYR A 152 -14.63 11.48 1.39
CA TYR A 152 -14.74 11.84 2.81
C TYR A 152 -15.33 13.22 3.01
N VAL A 153 -14.88 14.23 2.25
CA VAL A 153 -15.46 15.58 2.31
C VAL A 153 -16.94 15.53 1.91
N GLY A 154 -17.29 14.79 0.87
CA GLY A 154 -18.67 14.59 0.44
C GLY A 154 -19.54 14.01 1.56
N LEU A 155 -19.05 12.96 2.24
CA LEU A 155 -19.72 12.35 3.39
C LEU A 155 -19.95 13.36 4.52
N LEU A 156 -18.94 14.17 4.88
CA LEU A 156 -19.07 15.21 5.91
C LEU A 156 -20.16 16.23 5.59
N LEU A 157 -20.18 16.70 4.34
CA LEU A 157 -21.11 17.73 3.88
C LEU A 157 -22.55 17.24 3.74
N VAL A 158 -22.75 15.93 3.69
CA VAL A 158 -24.09 15.32 3.72
C VAL A 158 -24.51 15.00 5.16
N VAL A 159 -23.76 14.17 5.87
CA VAL A 159 -24.21 13.57 7.15
C VAL A 159 -24.42 14.63 8.22
N GLY A 160 -23.41 15.47 8.47
CA GLY A 160 -23.46 16.44 9.56
C GLY A 160 -24.55 17.51 9.40
N PRO A 161 -24.62 18.23 8.26
CA PRO A 161 -25.68 19.20 8.01
C PRO A 161 -27.08 18.58 8.05
N VAL A 162 -27.27 17.36 7.53
CA VAL A 162 -28.56 16.66 7.60
C VAL A 162 -28.95 16.33 9.03
N LEU A 163 -28.03 15.85 9.85
CA LEU A 163 -28.26 15.60 11.27
C LEU A 163 -28.67 16.88 12.02
N LEU A 164 -27.98 18.00 11.76
CA LEU A 164 -28.36 19.30 12.32
C LEU A 164 -29.74 19.73 11.85
N MET A 165 -30.08 19.57 10.57
CA MET A 165 -31.41 19.89 10.02
C MET A 165 -32.55 19.11 10.64
N ILE A 166 -32.30 17.86 11.01
CA ILE A 166 -33.30 16.98 11.62
C ILE A 166 -33.50 17.31 13.10
N GLY A 167 -32.43 17.59 13.86
CA GLY A 167 -32.53 17.71 15.31
C GLY A 167 -32.35 19.09 15.92
N LEU A 168 -31.63 20.00 15.27
CA LEU A 168 -31.10 21.23 15.89
C LEU A 168 -31.31 22.50 15.05
N TRP A 169 -32.06 22.44 13.95
CA TRP A 169 -32.13 23.55 12.99
C TRP A 169 -33.27 24.53 13.27
N PRO A 170 -32.98 25.83 13.47
CA PRO A 170 -34.01 26.84 13.62
C PRO A 170 -34.92 26.93 12.40
N THR A 171 -36.24 26.91 12.60
CA THR A 171 -37.25 26.92 11.52
C THR A 171 -37.19 28.18 10.65
N ARG A 172 -36.75 29.31 11.21
CA ARG A 172 -36.56 30.57 10.50
C ARG A 172 -35.38 30.56 9.49
N LEU A 173 -34.41 29.67 9.67
CA LEU A 173 -33.21 29.63 8.84
C LEU A 173 -33.45 28.79 7.58
N SER A 174 -33.09 29.34 6.43
CA SER A 174 -33.07 28.57 5.19
C SER A 174 -32.11 27.39 5.30
N ARG A 175 -32.54 26.23 4.79
CA ARG A 175 -31.74 25.00 4.83
C ARG A 175 -30.59 25.08 3.80
N PRO A 176 -29.37 24.63 4.14
CA PRO A 176 -28.17 24.83 3.33
C PRO A 176 -28.09 23.83 2.17
N GLY A 177 -29.07 23.85 1.27
CA GLY A 177 -29.19 22.88 0.17
C GLY A 177 -27.96 22.83 -0.73
N LYS A 178 -27.32 23.98 -1.01
CA LYS A 178 -26.06 24.03 -1.78
C LYS A 178 -24.96 23.18 -1.14
N LEU A 179 -24.79 23.26 0.19
CA LEU A 179 -23.78 22.51 0.92
C LEU A 179 -24.01 21.00 0.80
N VAL A 180 -25.27 20.56 1.00
CA VAL A 180 -25.65 19.15 0.91
C VAL A 180 -25.48 18.61 -0.51
N TRP A 181 -25.93 19.34 -1.53
CA TRP A 181 -25.78 18.90 -2.93
C TRP A 181 -24.33 18.90 -3.41
N THR A 182 -23.50 19.85 -2.95
CA THR A 182 -22.04 19.76 -3.13
C THR A 182 -21.49 18.50 -2.48
N GLY A 183 -21.93 18.16 -1.27
CA GLY A 183 -21.55 16.93 -0.59
C GLY A 183 -21.91 15.67 -1.38
N VAL A 184 -23.15 15.59 -1.87
CA VAL A 184 -23.62 14.49 -2.74
C VAL A 184 -22.78 14.41 -4.00
N GLY A 185 -22.50 15.54 -4.66
CA GLY A 185 -21.69 15.59 -5.88
C GLY A 185 -20.24 15.15 -5.65
N LEU A 186 -19.60 15.58 -4.56
CA LEU A 186 -18.24 15.18 -4.19
C LEU A 186 -18.18 13.69 -3.84
N LEU A 187 -19.18 13.18 -3.12
CA LEU A 187 -19.26 11.77 -2.76
C LEU A 187 -19.46 10.86 -3.99
N ALA A 188 -20.38 11.23 -4.88
CA ALA A 188 -20.63 10.51 -6.12
C ALA A 188 -19.41 10.61 -7.06
N GLY A 189 -18.92 11.82 -7.32
CA GLY A 189 -17.80 12.07 -8.21
C GLY A 189 -16.50 11.42 -7.72
N GLY A 190 -16.20 11.50 -6.43
CA GLY A 190 -15.07 10.81 -5.81
C GLY A 190 -15.18 9.29 -5.93
N THR A 191 -16.38 8.73 -5.81
CA THR A 191 -16.61 7.29 -5.97
C THR A 191 -16.46 6.85 -7.42
N VAL A 192 -17.04 7.59 -8.39
CA VAL A 192 -16.87 7.31 -9.82
C VAL A 192 -15.39 7.41 -10.23
N LEU A 193 -14.70 8.45 -9.74
CA LEU A 193 -13.28 8.63 -10.00
C LEU A 193 -12.45 7.48 -9.42
N ALA A 194 -12.75 7.04 -8.19
CA ALA A 194 -12.06 5.89 -7.58
C ALA A 194 -12.29 4.59 -8.38
N LEU A 195 -13.53 4.32 -8.80
CA LEU A 195 -13.88 3.16 -9.63
C LEU A 195 -13.11 3.15 -10.96
N TYR A 196 -12.99 4.31 -11.60
CA TYR A 196 -12.21 4.44 -12.83
C TYR A 196 -10.71 4.24 -12.57
N LEU A 197 -10.13 4.97 -11.61
CA LEU A 197 -8.69 4.95 -11.32
C LEU A 197 -8.19 3.59 -10.85
N GLN A 198 -9.06 2.77 -10.26
CA GLN A 198 -8.71 1.42 -9.83
C GLN A 198 -8.25 0.53 -11.01
N ALA A 199 -8.78 0.73 -12.22
CA ALA A 199 -8.39 -0.07 -13.38
C ALA A 199 -6.93 0.16 -13.82
N PRO A 200 -6.50 1.38 -14.19
CA PRO A 200 -5.10 1.64 -14.53
C PRO A 200 -4.17 1.44 -13.32
N TYR A 201 -4.68 1.60 -12.09
CA TYR A 201 -3.93 1.27 -10.88
C TYR A 201 -3.57 -0.22 -10.83
N VAL A 202 -4.58 -1.08 -10.95
CA VAL A 202 -4.42 -2.53 -10.90
C VAL A 202 -3.60 -3.06 -12.08
N THR A 203 -3.72 -2.49 -13.27
CA THR A 203 -2.98 -2.97 -14.45
C THR A 203 -1.59 -2.34 -14.63
N GLY A 204 -1.29 -1.26 -13.91
CA GLY A 204 -0.07 -0.46 -14.13
C GLY A 204 -0.14 0.37 -15.42
N GLY A 205 -1.36 0.71 -15.86
CA GLY A 205 -1.61 1.50 -17.05
C GLY A 205 -1.57 3.01 -16.79
N ALA A 206 -1.50 3.78 -17.89
CA ALA A 206 -1.62 5.24 -17.85
C ALA A 206 -3.03 5.68 -17.45
N LEU A 207 -3.20 6.94 -17.02
CA LEU A 207 -4.50 7.50 -16.59
C LEU A 207 -5.66 7.18 -17.54
N PHE A 208 -5.44 7.26 -18.86
CA PHE A 208 -6.46 7.01 -19.89
C PHE A 208 -6.27 5.67 -20.62
N GLY A 209 -5.44 4.78 -20.09
CA GLY A 209 -5.09 3.49 -20.69
C GLY A 209 -6.02 2.32 -20.34
N ALA A 210 -7.04 2.54 -19.50
CA ALA A 210 -7.94 1.48 -19.06
C ALA A 210 -8.86 1.00 -20.21
N SER A 211 -8.83 -0.30 -20.49
CA SER A 211 -9.73 -0.93 -21.44
C SER A 211 -11.10 -1.23 -20.83
N GLY A 212 -12.09 -1.54 -21.68
CA GLY A 212 -13.40 -2.00 -21.21
C GLY A 212 -13.35 -3.31 -20.41
N ALA A 213 -12.37 -4.18 -20.70
CA ALA A 213 -12.15 -5.41 -19.95
C ALA A 213 -11.61 -5.10 -18.54
N ASP A 214 -10.65 -4.18 -18.42
CA ASP A 214 -10.09 -3.77 -17.12
C ASP A 214 -11.15 -3.15 -16.22
N LEU A 215 -12.01 -2.30 -16.79
CA LEU A 215 -13.13 -1.71 -16.06
C LEU A 215 -14.14 -2.77 -15.63
N ARG A 216 -14.46 -3.74 -16.49
CA ARG A 216 -15.36 -4.84 -16.13
C ARG A 216 -14.80 -5.64 -14.95
N GLU A 217 -13.51 -5.95 -14.97
CA GLU A 217 -12.82 -6.69 -13.91
C GLU A 217 -12.89 -5.92 -12.57
N VAL A 218 -12.62 -4.62 -12.59
CA VAL A 218 -12.78 -3.76 -11.42
C VAL A 218 -14.21 -3.76 -10.92
N LEU A 219 -15.20 -3.62 -11.80
CA LEU A 219 -16.61 -3.57 -11.41
C LEU A 219 -17.14 -4.91 -10.85
N SER A 220 -16.59 -6.04 -11.28
CA SER A 220 -16.89 -7.36 -10.71
C SER A 220 -16.13 -7.65 -9.41
N SER A 221 -15.06 -6.91 -9.12
CA SER A 221 -14.33 -7.03 -7.86
C SER A 221 -15.15 -6.53 -6.66
N ARG A 222 -14.71 -6.91 -5.46
CA ARG A 222 -15.25 -6.40 -4.19
C ARG A 222 -15.20 -4.87 -4.10
N PHE A 223 -14.12 -4.26 -4.56
CA PHE A 223 -13.95 -2.80 -4.61
C PHE A 223 -15.00 -2.16 -5.54
N GLY A 224 -15.22 -2.76 -6.71
CA GLY A 224 -16.25 -2.33 -7.67
C GLY A 224 -17.66 -2.41 -7.07
N PHE A 225 -18.01 -3.57 -6.53
CA PHE A 225 -19.33 -3.83 -5.96
C PHE A 225 -19.66 -2.84 -4.82
N THR A 226 -18.73 -2.61 -3.89
CA THR A 226 -18.93 -1.67 -2.77
C THR A 226 -19.06 -0.22 -3.26
N GLY A 227 -18.29 0.19 -4.27
CA GLY A 227 -18.43 1.50 -4.91
C GLY A 227 -19.77 1.68 -5.63
N LEU A 228 -20.23 0.68 -6.38
CA LEU A 228 -21.54 0.68 -7.03
C LEU A 228 -22.69 0.71 -6.00
N ALA A 229 -22.59 -0.08 -4.93
CA ALA A 229 -23.55 -0.07 -3.84
C ALA A 229 -23.65 1.31 -3.18
N ARG A 230 -22.51 1.99 -2.96
CA ARG A 230 -22.48 3.36 -2.44
C ARG A 230 -23.21 4.33 -3.36
N LEU A 231 -23.01 4.25 -4.67
CA LEU A 231 -23.70 5.08 -5.66
C LEU A 231 -25.22 4.81 -5.68
N ALA A 232 -25.62 3.54 -5.62
CA ALA A 232 -27.03 3.15 -5.58
C ALA A 232 -27.73 3.66 -4.30
N VAL A 233 -27.08 3.50 -3.14
CA VAL A 233 -27.57 3.99 -1.85
C VAL A 233 -27.66 5.51 -1.83
N LEU A 234 -26.66 6.20 -2.41
CA LEU A 234 -26.68 7.66 -2.53
C LEU A 234 -27.82 8.13 -3.42
N ALA A 235 -28.07 7.45 -4.55
CA ALA A 235 -29.21 7.73 -5.43
C ALA A 235 -30.55 7.53 -4.71
N ALA A 236 -30.68 6.45 -3.92
CA ALA A 236 -31.87 6.19 -3.09
C ALA A 236 -32.09 7.25 -2.00
N ALA A 237 -31.01 7.87 -1.49
CA ALA A 237 -31.10 8.93 -0.49
C ALA A 237 -31.57 10.29 -1.06
N VAL A 238 -31.36 10.57 -2.35
CA VAL A 238 -31.72 11.84 -3.02
C VAL A 238 -33.15 12.32 -2.74
N PRO A 239 -34.22 11.52 -2.94
CA PRO A 239 -35.60 11.97 -2.67
C PRO A 239 -35.82 12.32 -1.19
N LEU A 240 -35.23 11.57 -0.27
CA LEU A 240 -35.35 11.82 1.17
C LEU A 240 -34.57 13.09 1.57
N LEU A 241 -33.39 13.30 1.01
CA LEU A 241 -32.61 14.53 1.18
C LEU A 241 -33.38 15.75 0.67
N ARG A 242 -34.09 15.65 -0.46
CA ARG A 242 -34.98 16.72 -0.94
C ARG A 242 -36.10 17.04 0.06
N ARG A 243 -36.71 16.02 0.66
CA ARG A 243 -37.74 16.22 1.70
C ARG A 243 -37.18 16.89 2.94
N VAL A 244 -35.98 16.49 3.37
CA VAL A 244 -35.26 17.18 4.46
C VAL A 244 -35.00 18.62 4.04
N LEU A 245 -34.43 18.91 2.87
CA LEU A 245 -34.16 20.29 2.47
C LEU A 245 -35.43 21.16 2.35
N ALA A 246 -36.58 20.56 2.05
CA ALA A 246 -37.88 21.23 2.00
C ALA A 246 -38.58 21.33 3.37
N ALA A 247 -37.99 20.81 4.45
CA ALA A 247 -38.62 20.67 5.78
C ALA A 247 -39.95 19.88 5.77
N LYS A 248 -40.07 18.91 4.84
CA LYS A 248 -41.24 18.03 4.65
C LYS A 248 -40.96 16.57 5.00
N ASN A 249 -39.88 16.29 5.73
CA ASN A 249 -39.47 14.93 6.08
C ASN A 249 -40.27 14.38 7.28
N THR A 250 -40.62 13.10 7.21
CA THR A 250 -41.28 12.33 8.28
C THR A 250 -40.26 11.63 9.17
N LYS A 251 -40.69 11.04 10.30
CA LYS A 251 -39.83 10.16 11.12
C LYS A 251 -39.32 8.95 10.33
N SER A 252 -40.16 8.37 9.48
CA SER A 252 -39.77 7.25 8.61
C SER A 252 -38.68 7.66 7.62
N ASP A 253 -38.80 8.84 7.00
CA ASP A 253 -37.74 9.37 6.11
C ASP A 253 -36.40 9.52 6.86
N GLN A 254 -36.43 9.96 8.12
CA GLN A 254 -35.23 10.14 8.95
C GLN A 254 -34.58 8.78 9.28
N ILE A 255 -35.36 7.77 9.65
CA ILE A 255 -34.86 6.42 9.94
C ILE A 255 -34.23 5.81 8.68
N ILE A 256 -34.93 5.88 7.55
CA ILE A 256 -34.42 5.34 6.28
C ILE A 256 -33.14 6.07 5.87
N LEU A 257 -33.07 7.40 6.00
CA LEU A 257 -31.83 8.15 5.76
C LEU A 257 -30.68 7.72 6.68
N GLY A 258 -30.96 7.45 7.96
CA GLY A 258 -29.95 6.94 8.90
C GLY A 258 -29.41 5.57 8.48
N VAL A 259 -30.30 4.67 8.06
CA VAL A 259 -29.92 3.35 7.53
C VAL A 259 -29.10 3.49 6.26
N LEU A 260 -29.58 4.25 5.27
CA LEU A 260 -28.86 4.48 4.01
C LEU A 260 -27.49 5.13 4.26
N GLY A 261 -27.40 6.11 5.16
CA GLY A 261 -26.14 6.73 5.54
C GLY A 261 -25.16 5.73 6.16
N THR A 262 -25.64 4.83 7.01
CA THR A 262 -24.83 3.77 7.63
C THR A 262 -24.37 2.75 6.59
N VAL A 263 -25.25 2.31 5.70
CA VAL A 263 -24.90 1.38 4.60
C VAL A 263 -23.89 2.02 3.66
N ALA A 264 -24.04 3.31 3.31
CA ALA A 264 -23.07 4.03 2.51
C ALA A 264 -21.71 4.09 3.22
N ALA A 265 -21.66 4.39 4.52
CA ALA A 265 -20.44 4.40 5.32
C ALA A 265 -19.76 3.02 5.40
N LEU A 266 -20.54 1.93 5.50
CA LEU A 266 -20.04 0.56 5.55
C LEU A 266 -19.28 0.14 4.29
N THR A 267 -19.54 0.78 3.14
CA THR A 267 -18.86 0.45 1.88
C THR A 267 -17.35 0.71 1.90
N TRP A 268 -16.82 1.61 2.75
CA TRP A 268 -15.37 1.86 2.84
C TRP A 268 -14.60 0.74 3.56
N PRO A 269 -14.96 0.33 4.79
CA PRO A 269 -14.26 -0.76 5.47
C PRO A 269 -14.38 -2.09 4.73
N LEU A 270 -15.49 -2.31 4.02
CA LEU A 270 -15.66 -3.47 3.16
C LEU A 270 -14.80 -3.44 1.89
N ALA A 271 -14.14 -2.33 1.57
CA ALA A 271 -13.33 -2.19 0.35
C ALA A 271 -11.83 -2.02 0.65
N GLY A 272 -11.39 -2.16 1.91
CA GLY A 272 -10.00 -1.93 2.31
C GLY A 272 -9.54 -2.81 3.45
N HIS A 273 -8.43 -2.42 4.09
CA HIS A 273 -7.69 -3.20 5.09
C HIS A 273 -8.50 -3.82 6.24
N PRO A 274 -9.57 -3.18 6.79
CA PRO A 274 -10.37 -3.81 7.84
C PRO A 274 -10.86 -5.20 7.41
N SER A 275 -11.25 -5.32 6.15
CA SER A 275 -11.79 -6.56 5.64
C SER A 275 -10.78 -7.68 5.36
N ALA A 276 -9.50 -7.34 5.23
CA ALA A 276 -8.38 -8.26 5.06
C ALA A 276 -7.63 -8.53 6.39
N SER A 277 -8.12 -7.97 7.51
CA SER A 277 -7.48 -8.13 8.82
C SER A 277 -7.68 -9.54 9.42
N PRO A 278 -6.90 -9.92 10.46
CA PRO A 278 -7.10 -11.20 11.16
C PRO A 278 -8.48 -11.39 11.81
N ALA A 279 -9.22 -10.30 12.05
CA ALA A 279 -10.57 -10.33 12.64
C ALA A 279 -11.54 -9.40 11.87
N PRO A 280 -11.91 -9.75 10.62
CA PRO A 280 -12.62 -8.82 9.72
C PRO A 280 -13.93 -8.24 10.28
N PRO A 281 -14.81 -9.00 10.95
CA PRO A 281 -16.07 -8.43 11.46
C PRO A 281 -15.83 -7.31 12.49
N LEU A 282 -14.82 -7.49 13.36
CA LEU A 282 -14.52 -6.53 14.42
C LEU A 282 -13.90 -5.25 13.82
N THR A 283 -12.88 -5.38 12.99
CA THR A 283 -12.21 -4.23 12.36
C THR A 283 -13.13 -3.46 11.43
N VAL A 284 -13.99 -4.14 10.66
CA VAL A 284 -15.02 -3.49 9.84
C VAL A 284 -16.00 -2.70 10.71
N ALA A 285 -16.46 -3.27 11.82
CA ALA A 285 -17.37 -2.59 12.74
C ALA A 285 -16.70 -1.36 13.40
N VAL A 286 -15.45 -1.50 13.85
CA VAL A 286 -14.69 -0.42 14.47
C VAL A 286 -14.44 0.72 13.46
N ASP A 287 -14.03 0.41 12.23
CA ASP A 287 -13.81 1.43 11.19
C ASP A 287 -15.13 2.12 10.80
N LEU A 288 -16.25 1.39 10.73
CA LEU A 288 -17.57 1.98 10.54
C LEU A 288 -17.91 2.98 11.65
N VAL A 289 -17.69 2.60 12.92
CA VAL A 289 -17.90 3.50 14.07
C VAL A 289 -17.00 4.73 13.94
N HIS A 290 -15.72 4.55 13.60
CA HIS A 290 -14.79 5.66 13.40
C HIS A 290 -15.26 6.62 12.31
N LEU A 291 -15.68 6.09 11.15
CA LEU A 291 -16.12 6.87 10.00
C LEU A 291 -17.44 7.62 10.26
N VAL A 292 -18.42 6.97 10.90
CA VAL A 292 -19.70 7.58 11.26
C VAL A 292 -19.50 8.66 12.33
N ALA A 293 -18.70 8.38 13.35
CA ALA A 293 -18.36 9.35 14.39
C ALA A 293 -17.66 10.59 13.80
N MET A 294 -16.74 10.38 12.87
CA MET A 294 -16.07 11.44 12.12
C MET A 294 -17.07 12.27 11.31
N ALA A 295 -18.00 11.61 10.60
CA ALA A 295 -19.02 12.26 9.79
C ALA A 295 -19.99 13.12 10.62
N VAL A 296 -20.40 12.62 11.78
CA VAL A 296 -21.25 13.36 12.73
C VAL A 296 -20.52 14.57 13.29
N TRP A 297 -19.33 14.37 13.86
CA TRP A 297 -18.59 15.44 14.53
C TRP A 297 -18.11 16.52 13.56
N LEU A 298 -17.32 16.16 12.56
CA LEU A 298 -16.71 17.13 11.65
C LEU A 298 -17.73 17.72 10.68
N GLY A 299 -18.64 16.90 10.15
CA GLY A 299 -19.69 17.37 9.27
C GLY A 299 -20.61 18.36 9.97
N GLY A 300 -20.99 18.06 11.22
CA GLY A 300 -21.81 18.97 12.01
C GLY A 300 -21.04 20.24 12.39
N LEU A 301 -19.73 20.17 12.65
CA LEU A 301 -18.89 21.35 12.87
C LEU A 301 -18.86 22.27 11.63
N VAL A 302 -18.79 21.70 10.41
CA VAL A 302 -18.87 22.46 9.17
C VAL A 302 -20.24 23.14 9.03
N GLY A 303 -21.34 22.41 9.26
CA GLY A 303 -22.69 22.97 9.23
C GLY A 303 -22.87 24.10 10.25
N LEU A 304 -22.35 23.90 11.46
CA LEU A 304 -22.35 24.87 12.54
C LEU A 304 -21.58 26.14 12.13
N ALA A 305 -20.33 25.98 11.69
CA ALA A 305 -19.42 27.09 11.39
C ALA A 305 -19.87 27.94 10.20
N LEU A 306 -20.39 27.31 9.16
CA LEU A 306 -20.75 27.99 7.91
C LEU A 306 -22.17 28.56 7.93
N HIS A 307 -23.08 27.99 8.74
CA HIS A 307 -24.49 28.35 8.70
C HIS A 307 -25.08 28.79 10.04
N LEU A 308 -24.91 28.01 11.11
CA LEU A 308 -25.55 28.33 12.39
C LEU A 308 -24.83 29.45 13.14
N LEU A 309 -23.50 29.42 13.29
CA LEU A 309 -22.75 30.50 13.96
C LEU A 309 -22.91 31.87 13.29
N PRO A 310 -22.90 32.00 11.95
CA PRO A 310 -23.01 33.32 11.31
C PRO A 310 -24.43 33.88 11.25
N ARG A 311 -25.47 33.05 11.45
CA ARG A 311 -26.87 33.44 11.22
C ARG A 311 -27.79 33.19 12.42
N GLY A 312 -27.35 32.45 13.42
CA GLY A 312 -28.08 32.13 14.66
C GLY A 312 -28.20 33.35 15.57
N THR A 313 -29.31 33.47 16.29
CA THR A 313 -29.42 34.48 17.36
C THR A 313 -28.74 33.95 18.63
N ASP A 314 -28.37 34.85 19.55
CA ASP A 314 -27.72 34.45 20.81
C ASP A 314 -28.57 33.48 21.63
N GLY A 315 -29.90 33.66 21.62
CA GLY A 315 -30.84 32.77 22.31
C GLY A 315 -30.86 31.37 21.70
N GLU A 316 -30.89 31.27 20.37
CA GLU A 316 -30.85 29.98 19.67
C GLU A 316 -29.51 29.28 19.88
N LEU A 317 -28.40 29.99 19.74
CA LEU A 317 -27.07 29.42 19.96
C LEU A 317 -26.92 28.95 21.40
N ARG A 318 -27.43 29.70 22.39
CA ARG A 318 -27.41 29.29 23.80
C ARG A 318 -28.21 28.00 24.05
N ALA A 319 -29.31 27.78 23.35
CA ALA A 319 -30.09 26.56 23.44
C ALA A 319 -29.45 25.37 22.69
N LEU A 320 -28.86 25.61 21.52
CA LEU A 320 -28.33 24.57 20.65
C LEU A 320 -26.91 24.10 21.05
N MET A 321 -26.07 24.99 21.55
CA MET A 321 -24.66 24.69 21.86
C MET A 321 -24.48 23.56 22.89
N PRO A 322 -25.26 23.46 23.98
CA PRO A 322 -25.15 22.34 24.91
C PRO A 322 -25.49 20.99 24.27
N VAL A 323 -26.52 20.94 23.42
CA VAL A 323 -26.95 19.70 22.76
C VAL A 323 -25.91 19.27 21.73
N TRP A 324 -25.46 20.20 20.88
CA TRP A 324 -24.38 19.95 19.93
C TRP A 324 -23.11 19.48 20.64
N SER A 325 -22.72 20.13 21.74
CA SER A 325 -21.52 19.76 22.50
C SER A 325 -21.60 18.33 23.05
N ARG A 326 -22.79 17.85 23.44
CA ARG A 326 -22.99 16.45 23.86
C ARG A 326 -22.85 15.49 22.68
N TRP A 327 -23.44 15.81 21.53
CA TRP A 327 -23.32 14.98 20.32
C TRP A 327 -21.86 14.91 19.84
N ALA A 328 -21.18 16.05 19.77
CA ALA A 328 -19.77 16.12 19.45
C ALA A 328 -18.91 15.36 20.45
N GLY A 329 -19.21 15.46 21.76
CA GLY A 329 -18.51 14.70 22.80
C GLY A 329 -18.63 13.18 22.60
N TRP A 330 -19.84 12.65 22.38
CA TRP A 330 -20.03 11.22 22.11
C TRP A 330 -19.35 10.78 20.83
N ALA A 331 -19.46 11.56 19.76
CA ALA A 331 -18.81 11.27 18.49
C ALA A 331 -17.29 11.27 18.63
N VAL A 332 -16.69 12.27 19.29
CA VAL A 332 -15.24 12.32 19.54
C VAL A 332 -14.78 11.12 20.38
N THR A 333 -15.50 10.77 21.45
CA THR A 333 -15.17 9.58 22.26
C THR A 333 -15.21 8.31 21.42
N ALA A 334 -16.27 8.08 20.64
CA ALA A 334 -16.38 6.93 19.76
C ALA A 334 -15.26 6.91 18.71
N LEU A 335 -14.94 8.06 18.12
CA LEU A 335 -13.86 8.23 17.15
C LEU A 335 -12.49 7.87 17.74
N VAL A 336 -12.17 8.35 18.94
CA VAL A 336 -10.89 8.07 19.60
C VAL A 336 -10.79 6.60 20.00
N VAL A 337 -11.83 6.04 20.63
CA VAL A 337 -11.84 4.62 21.03
C VAL A 337 -11.70 3.72 19.80
N ALA A 338 -12.48 3.98 18.75
CA ALA A 338 -12.40 3.20 17.52
C ALA A 338 -11.04 3.38 16.82
N GLY A 339 -10.51 4.61 16.79
CA GLY A 339 -9.21 4.90 16.18
C GLY A 339 -8.05 4.23 16.91
N VAL A 340 -8.08 4.16 18.25
CA VAL A 340 -7.11 3.43 19.06
C VAL A 340 -7.21 1.92 18.81
N ALA A 341 -8.43 1.37 18.78
CA ALA A 341 -8.64 -0.04 18.46
C ALA A 341 -8.10 -0.40 17.06
N GLN A 342 -8.38 0.43 16.04
CA GLN A 342 -7.81 0.26 14.70
C GLN A 342 -6.28 0.36 14.71
N ALA A 343 -5.71 1.35 15.40
CA ALA A 343 -4.26 1.51 15.50
C ALA A 343 -3.59 0.27 16.10
N LEU A 344 -4.15 -0.29 17.17
CA LEU A 344 -3.63 -1.51 17.80
C LEU A 344 -3.67 -2.70 16.83
N ILE A 345 -4.75 -2.84 16.07
CA ILE A 345 -4.94 -3.96 15.14
C ILE A 345 -4.07 -3.81 13.88
N GLU A 346 -3.99 -2.62 13.27
CA GLU A 346 -3.29 -2.38 12.01
C GLU A 346 -1.78 -2.16 12.18
N VAL A 347 -1.32 -1.74 13.37
CA VAL A 347 0.12 -1.56 13.65
C VAL A 347 0.74 -2.83 14.22
N GLY A 348 0.05 -3.53 15.10
CA GLY A 348 0.50 -4.81 15.69
C GLY A 348 1.66 -4.71 16.68
N THR A 349 2.71 -3.91 16.42
CA THR A 349 3.90 -3.81 17.28
C THR A 349 4.43 -2.37 17.41
N LEU A 350 5.11 -2.07 18.52
CA LEU A 350 5.71 -0.74 18.73
C LEU A 350 6.78 -0.36 17.69
N PRO A 351 7.71 -1.24 17.28
CA PRO A 351 8.66 -0.91 16.21
C PRO A 351 7.97 -0.57 14.89
N ALA A 352 6.89 -1.29 14.54
CA ALA A 352 6.14 -1.01 13.32
C ALA A 352 5.49 0.39 13.34
N LEU A 353 5.17 0.95 14.51
CA LEU A 353 4.65 2.31 14.62
C LEU A 353 5.65 3.38 14.13
N PHE A 354 6.94 3.16 14.37
CA PHE A 354 7.99 4.16 14.07
C PHE A 354 8.72 3.87 12.76
N ASN A 355 8.85 2.60 12.39
CA ASN A 355 9.68 2.16 11.26
C ASN A 355 8.90 1.97 9.96
N THR A 356 7.57 1.98 9.99
CA THR A 356 6.73 1.88 8.80
C THR A 356 6.17 3.24 8.38
N ARG A 357 5.90 3.40 7.08
CA ARG A 357 5.27 4.63 6.56
C ARG A 357 3.84 4.79 7.09
N TYR A 358 3.11 3.70 7.24
CA TYR A 358 1.78 3.69 7.84
C TYR A 358 1.80 4.22 9.27
N GLY A 359 2.73 3.71 10.10
CA GLY A 359 2.88 4.13 11.49
C GLY A 359 3.25 5.61 11.63
N GLN A 360 4.16 6.10 10.79
CA GLN A 360 4.55 7.52 10.75
C GLN A 360 3.37 8.44 10.38
N LEU A 361 2.58 8.11 9.35
CA LEU A 361 1.37 8.87 9.00
C LEU A 361 0.33 8.83 10.12
N LEU A 362 0.20 7.70 10.82
CA LEU A 362 -0.69 7.56 11.96
C LEU A 362 -0.27 8.47 13.12
N ILE A 363 1.03 8.57 13.42
CA ILE A 363 1.57 9.52 14.41
C ILE A 363 1.22 10.95 14.01
N VAL A 364 1.45 11.34 12.75
CA VAL A 364 1.10 12.68 12.24
C VAL A 364 -0.40 12.94 12.42
N LYS A 365 -1.26 11.99 12.04
CA LYS A 365 -2.71 12.07 12.22
C LYS A 365 -3.08 12.24 13.70
N ALA A 366 -2.45 11.48 14.60
CA ALA A 366 -2.71 11.55 16.03
C ALA A 366 -2.29 12.89 16.64
N VAL A 367 -1.12 13.43 16.27
CA VAL A 367 -0.65 14.74 16.72
C VAL A 367 -1.57 15.85 16.23
N LEU A 368 -1.97 15.83 14.95
CA LEU A 368 -2.92 16.78 14.40
C LEU A 368 -4.28 16.71 15.10
N LEU A 369 -4.79 15.50 15.37
CA LEU A 369 -6.04 15.29 16.11
C LEU A 369 -5.95 15.85 17.53
N ALA A 370 -4.86 15.57 18.26
CA ALA A 370 -4.63 16.14 19.59
C ALA A 370 -4.62 17.68 19.55
N GLY A 371 -3.99 18.27 18.52
CA GLY A 371 -4.03 19.71 18.28
C GLY A 371 -5.45 20.26 18.07
N VAL A 372 -6.27 19.61 17.23
CA VAL A 372 -7.68 20.00 17.01
C VAL A 372 -8.51 19.89 18.27
N LEU A 373 -8.36 18.81 19.04
CA LEU A 373 -9.07 18.63 20.31
C LEU A 373 -8.64 19.69 21.36
N GLY A 374 -7.35 20.05 21.38
CA GLY A 374 -6.84 21.14 22.19
C GLY A 374 -7.47 22.49 21.81
N MET A 375 -7.51 22.82 20.52
CA MET A 375 -8.18 24.03 20.01
C MET A 375 -9.67 24.05 20.39
N ALA A 376 -10.38 22.93 20.17
CA ALA A 376 -11.80 22.79 20.50
C ALA A 376 -12.08 22.96 22.00
N SER A 377 -11.18 22.45 22.86
CA SER A 377 -11.27 22.65 24.32
C SER A 377 -11.13 24.13 24.71
N VAL A 378 -10.17 24.85 24.12
CA VAL A 378 -10.00 26.29 24.35
C VAL A 378 -11.18 27.08 23.80
N ALA A 379 -11.64 26.77 22.59
CA ALA A 379 -12.81 27.40 21.98
C ALA A 379 -14.05 27.23 22.86
N ARG A 380 -14.28 26.01 23.39
CA ARG A 380 -15.38 25.72 24.32
C ARG A 380 -15.30 26.56 25.60
N ARG A 381 -14.12 26.68 26.21
CA ARG A 381 -13.94 27.53 27.41
C ARG A 381 -14.26 28.99 27.11
N LYS A 382 -13.81 29.51 25.96
CA LYS A 382 -14.06 30.90 25.53
C LYS A 382 -15.52 31.20 25.24
N VAL A 383 -16.27 30.23 24.70
CA VAL A 383 -17.73 30.34 24.55
C VAL A 383 -18.40 30.47 25.92
N LEU A 384 -17.96 29.69 26.91
CA LEU A 384 -18.51 29.74 28.28
C LEU A 384 -18.19 31.06 29.00
N THR A 385 -17.07 31.71 28.67
CA THR A 385 -16.67 33.01 29.24
C THR A 385 -17.14 34.22 28.43
N GLY A 386 -17.93 34.02 27.36
CA GLY A 386 -18.54 35.11 26.58
C GLY A 386 -17.61 35.85 25.61
N GLU A 387 -16.47 35.27 25.21
CA GLU A 387 -15.54 35.94 24.30
C GLU A 387 -16.00 35.92 22.81
N PRO A 388 -15.91 37.04 22.07
CA PRO A 388 -16.43 37.15 20.71
C PRO A 388 -15.56 36.50 19.61
N LYS A 389 -14.34 36.02 19.92
CA LYS A 389 -13.35 35.56 18.91
C LYS A 389 -13.39 34.06 18.58
N VAL A 390 -14.49 33.37 18.87
CA VAL A 390 -14.63 31.91 18.67
C VAL A 390 -14.64 31.52 17.19
N ARG A 391 -15.23 32.36 16.32
CA ARG A 391 -15.37 32.08 14.88
C ARG A 391 -14.03 31.80 14.19
N ARG A 392 -13.00 32.60 14.46
CA ARG A 392 -11.67 32.44 13.84
C ARG A 392 -10.98 31.15 14.29
N MET A 393 -11.22 30.71 15.52
CA MET A 393 -10.69 29.44 16.05
C MET A 393 -11.38 28.25 15.37
N VAL A 394 -12.71 28.29 15.22
CA VAL A 394 -13.47 27.25 14.51
C VAL A 394 -13.02 27.11 13.05
N PHE A 395 -12.76 28.21 12.35
CA PHE A 395 -12.17 28.12 10.99
C PHE A 395 -10.75 27.54 10.99
N GLY A 396 -9.95 27.78 12.04
CA GLY A 396 -8.66 27.13 12.24
C GLY A 396 -8.79 25.62 12.45
N GLU A 397 -9.74 25.19 13.28
CA GLU A 397 -10.07 23.78 13.50
C GLU A 397 -10.47 23.08 12.20
N LEU A 398 -11.34 23.72 11.39
CA LEU A 398 -11.73 23.20 10.08
C LEU A 398 -10.55 23.07 9.11
N ALA A 399 -9.60 24.01 9.16
CA ALA A 399 -8.43 23.98 8.30
C ALA A 399 -7.50 22.81 8.67
N VAL A 400 -7.23 22.60 9.95
CA VAL A 400 -6.43 21.45 10.42
C VAL A 400 -7.17 20.15 10.18
N THR A 401 -8.49 20.12 10.35
CA THR A 401 -9.33 18.97 10.03
C THR A 401 -9.22 18.57 8.56
N ALA A 402 -9.21 19.53 7.62
CA ALA A 402 -9.00 19.24 6.21
C ALA A 402 -7.65 18.56 5.96
N VAL A 403 -6.59 18.99 6.67
CA VAL A 403 -5.28 18.33 6.63
C VAL A 403 -5.36 16.90 7.20
N ILE A 404 -6.03 16.69 8.33
CA ILE A 404 -6.23 15.35 8.92
C ILE A 404 -6.91 14.41 7.91
N LEU A 405 -7.94 14.88 7.20
CA LEU A 405 -8.62 14.10 6.17
C LEU A 405 -7.70 13.79 4.99
N ALA A 406 -6.86 14.74 4.58
CA ALA A 406 -5.87 14.50 3.53
C ALA A 406 -4.85 13.44 3.97
N VAL A 407 -4.23 13.60 5.15
CA VAL A 407 -3.33 12.59 5.74
C VAL A 407 -4.03 11.23 5.82
N THR A 408 -5.30 11.21 6.23
CA THR A 408 -6.09 9.97 6.29
C THR A 408 -6.27 9.34 4.92
N ALA A 409 -6.58 10.13 3.88
CA ALA A 409 -6.76 9.63 2.51
C ALA A 409 -5.48 9.01 1.93
N PHE A 410 -4.31 9.53 2.30
CA PHE A 410 -3.01 8.92 1.97
C PHE A 410 -2.69 7.71 2.85
N LEU A 411 -2.99 7.77 4.14
CA LEU A 411 -2.75 6.70 5.12
C LEU A 411 -3.48 5.41 4.72
N VAL A 412 -4.75 5.50 4.31
CA VAL A 412 -5.55 4.34 3.88
C VAL A 412 -5.14 3.77 2.51
N GLN A 413 -4.14 4.37 1.85
CA GLN A 413 -3.52 3.83 0.63
C GLN A 413 -2.21 3.08 0.96
N GLN A 414 -1.68 3.24 2.18
CA GLN A 414 -0.47 2.54 2.61
C GLN A 414 -0.79 1.12 3.07
N THR A 415 0.18 0.24 2.93
CA THR A 415 0.12 -1.08 3.57
C THR A 415 0.00 -0.94 5.08
N PRO A 416 -0.88 -1.72 5.76
CA PRO A 416 -0.89 -1.78 7.20
C PRO A 416 0.49 -2.09 7.78
N ALA A 417 0.87 -1.38 8.83
CA ALA A 417 2.18 -1.52 9.46
C ALA A 417 2.47 -2.96 9.96
N ARG A 418 1.44 -3.70 10.40
CA ARG A 418 1.58 -5.13 10.74
C ARG A 418 2.02 -6.00 9.57
N THR A 419 1.55 -5.67 8.36
CA THR A 419 1.81 -6.46 7.15
C THR A 419 3.21 -6.14 6.65
N GLU A 420 3.57 -4.85 6.60
CA GLU A 420 4.92 -4.40 6.27
C GLU A 420 5.97 -4.97 7.23
N ALA A 421 5.68 -5.01 8.53
CA ALA A 421 6.58 -5.58 9.54
C ALA A 421 6.65 -7.12 9.53
N ALA A 422 5.64 -7.79 8.97
CA ALA A 422 5.62 -9.26 8.84
C ALA A 422 6.36 -9.76 7.60
N LEU A 423 6.76 -8.85 6.69
CA LEU A 423 7.61 -9.22 5.58
C LEU A 423 9.00 -9.59 6.12
N PRO A 424 9.53 -10.77 5.76
CA PRO A 424 10.92 -11.04 6.05
C PRO A 424 11.75 -9.91 5.42
N SER A 425 12.75 -9.39 6.14
CA SER A 425 13.71 -8.41 5.60
C SER A 425 14.40 -8.88 4.30
N ALA A 426 14.19 -10.14 3.94
CA ALA A 426 14.52 -10.81 2.68
C ALA A 426 14.02 -10.13 1.39
N SER A 427 13.04 -9.23 1.41
CA SER A 427 12.73 -8.43 0.20
C SER A 427 13.79 -7.36 -0.10
N ALA A 428 14.66 -7.02 0.86
CA ALA A 428 15.79 -6.11 0.65
C ALA A 428 17.08 -6.84 0.21
N ASN A 429 17.15 -8.15 0.47
CA ASN A 429 18.31 -9.00 0.29
C ASN A 429 17.93 -10.21 -0.58
N LEU A 430 17.63 -9.95 -1.86
CA LEU A 430 17.72 -11.03 -2.84
C LEU A 430 19.18 -11.50 -2.86
N PRO A 431 19.45 -12.82 -2.84
CA PRO A 431 20.82 -13.30 -2.94
C PRO A 431 21.46 -12.72 -4.20
N PHE A 432 22.67 -12.19 -4.06
CA PHE A 432 23.43 -11.72 -5.20
C PHE A 432 23.86 -12.94 -6.01
N SER A 433 23.47 -13.00 -7.29
CA SER A 433 23.84 -14.08 -8.19
C SER A 433 24.53 -13.51 -9.42
N ALA A 434 25.72 -14.02 -9.74
CA ALA A 434 26.47 -13.63 -10.92
C ALA A 434 27.14 -14.85 -11.57
N THR A 435 27.19 -14.84 -12.90
CA THR A 435 27.95 -15.82 -13.68
C THR A 435 29.07 -15.11 -14.41
N MET A 436 30.31 -15.50 -14.09
CA MET A 436 31.53 -15.05 -14.75
C MET A 436 31.99 -16.12 -15.73
N ASN A 437 32.49 -15.70 -16.90
CA ASN A 437 32.95 -16.61 -17.94
C ASN A 437 34.41 -16.31 -18.28
N ASN A 438 35.20 -17.35 -18.52
CA ASN A 438 36.50 -17.24 -19.20
C ASN A 438 36.68 -18.40 -20.21
N SER A 439 37.86 -18.52 -20.79
CA SER A 439 38.17 -19.57 -21.78
C SER A 439 38.27 -21.00 -21.20
N LEU A 440 38.48 -21.14 -19.89
CA LEU A 440 38.67 -22.41 -19.20
C LEU A 440 37.40 -22.91 -18.48
N PHE A 441 36.62 -21.99 -17.90
CA PHE A 441 35.44 -22.31 -17.09
C PHE A 441 34.41 -21.18 -17.07
N LYS A 442 33.20 -21.54 -16.61
CA LYS A 442 32.17 -20.62 -16.14
C LYS A 442 32.02 -20.78 -14.65
N LEU A 443 32.00 -19.67 -13.93
CA LEU A 443 31.87 -19.65 -12.48
C LEU A 443 30.59 -18.90 -12.11
N GLN A 444 29.64 -19.60 -11.52
CA GLN A 444 28.48 -18.99 -10.89
C GLN A 444 28.75 -18.80 -9.41
N VAL A 445 28.43 -17.62 -8.91
CA VAL A 445 28.55 -17.26 -7.51
C VAL A 445 27.21 -16.76 -7.02
N GLU A 446 26.77 -17.31 -5.91
CA GLU A 446 25.61 -16.86 -5.14
C GLU A 446 26.08 -16.40 -3.76
N LEU A 447 25.73 -15.18 -3.37
CA LEU A 447 26.04 -14.61 -2.06
C LEU A 447 24.73 -14.27 -1.37
N ASP A 448 24.46 -14.92 -0.24
CA ASP A 448 23.25 -14.78 0.55
C ASP A 448 23.62 -14.34 1.97
N PRO A 449 23.08 -13.23 2.53
CA PRO A 449 22.07 -12.32 1.97
C PRO A 449 22.61 -11.18 1.08
N ALA A 450 23.91 -11.17 0.75
CA ALA A 450 24.58 -10.04 0.09
C ALA A 450 24.37 -8.70 0.83
N ALA A 451 24.50 -8.74 2.16
CA ALA A 451 24.28 -7.60 3.04
C ALA A 451 25.43 -7.42 4.04
N VAL A 452 25.42 -6.31 4.78
CA VAL A 452 26.35 -6.10 5.90
C VAL A 452 26.15 -7.19 6.95
N GLY A 453 27.25 -7.79 7.41
CA GLY A 453 27.25 -8.90 8.35
C GLY A 453 27.71 -10.22 7.72
N ASN A 454 27.23 -11.33 8.24
CA ASN A 454 27.61 -12.66 7.77
C ASN A 454 26.90 -13.00 6.46
N ASN A 455 27.64 -13.55 5.53
CA ASN A 455 27.16 -14.00 4.24
C ASN A 455 27.76 -15.37 3.92
N THR A 456 26.93 -16.23 3.32
CA THR A 456 27.35 -17.50 2.75
C THR A 456 27.49 -17.33 1.25
N MET A 457 28.59 -17.81 0.69
CA MET A 457 28.91 -17.74 -0.73
C MET A 457 28.96 -19.15 -1.32
N HIS A 458 28.01 -19.47 -2.20
CA HIS A 458 28.03 -20.70 -2.99
C HIS A 458 28.67 -20.46 -4.34
N MET A 459 29.55 -21.36 -4.78
CA MET A 459 30.31 -21.24 -6.02
C MET A 459 30.24 -22.52 -6.83
N TYR A 460 29.76 -22.43 -8.07
CA TYR A 460 29.58 -23.56 -8.97
C TYR A 460 30.40 -23.35 -10.24
N ALA A 461 31.28 -24.28 -10.55
CA ALA A 461 32.13 -24.24 -11.72
C ALA A 461 31.63 -25.18 -12.83
N PHE A 462 31.64 -24.68 -14.06
CA PHE A 462 31.25 -25.43 -15.25
C PHE A 462 32.29 -25.28 -16.36
N THR A 463 32.35 -26.21 -17.29
CA THR A 463 33.04 -26.06 -18.57
C THR A 463 32.42 -24.92 -19.38
N PRO A 464 33.12 -24.37 -20.40
CA PRO A 464 32.53 -23.38 -21.31
C PRO A 464 31.23 -23.83 -21.99
N ASP A 465 31.01 -25.14 -22.15
CA ASP A 465 29.76 -25.71 -22.70
C ASP A 465 28.67 -25.93 -21.63
N GLY A 466 28.95 -25.58 -20.37
CA GLY A 466 28.03 -25.61 -19.25
C GLY A 466 27.81 -27.00 -18.64
N LYS A 467 28.83 -27.87 -18.67
CA LYS A 467 28.83 -29.13 -17.89
C LYS A 467 29.61 -28.92 -16.59
N PRO A 468 29.25 -29.54 -15.45
CA PRO A 468 30.06 -29.49 -14.23
C PRO A 468 31.54 -29.79 -14.52
N ILE A 469 32.46 -29.01 -13.96
CA ILE A 469 33.91 -29.20 -14.12
C ILE A 469 34.56 -29.46 -12.77
N LYS A 470 35.49 -30.42 -12.73
CA LYS A 470 36.29 -30.66 -11.53
C LYS A 470 37.27 -29.51 -11.30
N VAL A 471 37.20 -28.90 -10.13
CA VAL A 471 38.12 -27.88 -9.65
C VAL A 471 39.03 -28.51 -8.62
N LEU A 472 40.34 -28.40 -8.85
CA LEU A 472 41.38 -28.92 -7.97
C LEU A 472 41.68 -27.98 -6.80
N GLU A 473 41.49 -26.68 -7.01
CA GLU A 473 41.77 -25.66 -6.01
C GLU A 473 40.90 -24.42 -6.20
N TRP A 474 40.35 -23.93 -5.10
CA TRP A 474 39.51 -22.74 -5.02
C TRP A 474 40.24 -21.68 -4.18
N GLN A 475 40.55 -20.53 -4.76
CA GLN A 475 41.04 -19.38 -4.01
C GLN A 475 40.11 -18.19 -4.23
N VAL A 476 39.63 -17.63 -3.12
CA VAL A 476 38.61 -16.57 -3.13
C VAL A 476 39.10 -15.42 -2.27
N THR A 477 39.02 -14.21 -2.81
CA THR A 477 39.36 -12.99 -2.07
C THR A 477 38.28 -11.94 -2.24
N VAL A 478 38.08 -11.12 -1.21
CA VAL A 478 37.15 -9.99 -1.21
C VAL A 478 37.85 -8.71 -0.82
N ALA A 479 37.59 -7.61 -1.53
CA ALA A 479 38.24 -6.32 -1.30
C ALA A 479 37.25 -5.15 -1.45
N MET A 480 37.59 -3.98 -0.91
CA MET A 480 36.90 -2.72 -1.22
C MET A 480 37.94 -1.65 -1.54
N PRO A 481 38.46 -1.60 -2.78
CA PRO A 481 39.48 -0.65 -3.17
C PRO A 481 39.05 0.81 -3.00
N SER A 482 37.74 1.09 -3.15
CA SER A 482 37.17 2.44 -2.97
C SER A 482 37.27 2.99 -1.55
N ARG A 483 37.62 2.16 -0.57
CA ARG A 483 37.88 2.53 0.83
C ARG A 483 39.22 2.01 1.35
N ASP A 484 40.16 1.73 0.44
CA ASP A 484 41.50 1.21 0.77
C ASP A 484 41.47 -0.09 1.61
N ILE A 485 40.42 -0.91 1.47
CA ILE A 485 40.36 -2.23 2.11
C ILE A 485 41.07 -3.23 1.19
N ALA A 486 42.20 -3.75 1.67
CA ALA A 486 43.00 -4.76 0.99
C ALA A 486 42.24 -6.09 0.80
N PRO A 487 42.63 -6.95 -0.16
CA PRO A 487 42.02 -8.26 -0.36
C PRO A 487 42.12 -9.15 0.88
N ILE A 488 40.97 -9.67 1.30
CA ILE A 488 40.81 -10.62 2.41
C ILE A 488 40.52 -11.99 1.82
N GLU A 489 41.28 -13.00 2.22
CA GLU A 489 41.06 -14.39 1.78
C GLU A 489 39.83 -14.98 2.49
N VAL A 490 38.96 -15.61 1.71
CA VAL A 490 37.77 -16.30 2.21
C VAL A 490 38.10 -17.78 2.35
N ALA A 491 37.83 -18.35 3.52
CA ALA A 491 37.97 -19.79 3.72
C ALA A 491 36.90 -20.52 2.90
N VAL A 492 37.34 -21.42 2.03
CA VAL A 492 36.47 -22.17 1.12
C VAL A 492 36.47 -23.65 1.47
N LEU A 493 35.28 -24.22 1.60
CA LEU A 493 35.06 -25.65 1.73
C LEU A 493 34.52 -26.18 0.41
N GLN A 494 35.30 -27.05 -0.24
CA GLN A 494 34.84 -27.78 -1.42
C GLN A 494 33.87 -28.89 -1.00
N LEU A 495 32.67 -28.91 -1.59
CA LEU A 495 31.62 -29.87 -1.29
C LEU A 495 31.54 -30.98 -2.34
N THR A 496 31.71 -30.64 -3.62
CA THR A 496 31.79 -31.59 -4.74
C THR A 496 32.93 -31.20 -5.69
N ASP A 497 33.12 -31.97 -6.75
CA ASP A 497 34.12 -31.66 -7.78
C ASP A 497 33.93 -30.25 -8.37
N ASP A 498 32.70 -29.76 -8.48
CA ASP A 498 32.31 -28.51 -9.13
C ASP A 498 31.71 -27.44 -8.20
N HIS A 499 31.45 -27.77 -6.93
CA HIS A 499 30.80 -26.88 -5.96
C HIS A 499 31.66 -26.65 -4.72
N ALA A 500 31.80 -25.38 -4.33
CA ALA A 500 32.40 -24.99 -3.07
C ALA A 500 31.57 -23.89 -2.36
N VAL A 501 31.72 -23.81 -1.04
CA VAL A 501 31.04 -22.84 -0.19
C VAL A 501 32.06 -22.07 0.63
N GLY A 502 31.92 -20.75 0.73
CA GLY A 502 32.71 -19.89 1.60
C GLY A 502 31.83 -19.10 2.55
N GLU A 503 32.28 -18.94 3.79
CA GLU A 503 31.64 -18.09 4.79
C GLU A 503 32.45 -16.79 4.92
N LEU A 504 31.79 -15.63 4.83
CA LEU A 504 32.47 -14.35 4.96
C LEU A 504 31.63 -13.30 5.70
N THR A 505 32.30 -12.41 6.43
CA THR A 505 31.67 -11.28 7.10
C THR A 505 32.04 -9.98 6.40
N LEU A 506 31.05 -9.24 5.90
CA LEU A 506 31.22 -7.95 5.24
C LEU A 506 30.84 -6.83 6.22
N PRO A 507 31.82 -6.07 6.78
CA PRO A 507 31.55 -5.17 7.89
C PRO A 507 30.89 -3.84 7.51
N THR A 508 30.87 -3.47 6.23
CA THR A 508 30.42 -2.14 5.79
C THR A 508 29.66 -2.19 4.47
N PRO A 509 28.65 -1.32 4.27
CA PRO A 509 27.96 -1.19 3.00
C PRO A 509 28.87 -0.52 1.95
N GLY A 510 28.65 -0.81 0.68
CA GLY A 510 29.45 -0.31 -0.43
C GLY A 510 29.67 -1.36 -1.53
N THR A 511 30.46 -0.99 -2.54
CA THR A 511 30.82 -1.88 -3.64
C THR A 511 32.02 -2.73 -3.25
N TRP A 512 31.82 -4.03 -3.10
CA TRP A 512 32.88 -5.00 -2.83
C TRP A 512 33.30 -5.69 -4.13
N GLU A 513 34.60 -5.90 -4.31
CA GLU A 513 35.19 -6.70 -5.38
C GLU A 513 35.44 -8.12 -4.88
N LEU A 514 34.85 -9.10 -5.56
CA LEU A 514 35.06 -10.52 -5.32
C LEU A 514 35.97 -11.05 -6.42
N ARG A 515 37.05 -11.76 -6.06
CA ARG A 515 38.00 -12.35 -7.00
C ARG A 515 38.15 -13.84 -6.73
N PHE A 516 38.02 -14.62 -7.79
CA PHE A 516 37.99 -16.08 -7.75
C PHE A 516 39.07 -16.62 -8.66
N THR A 517 39.95 -17.44 -8.13
CA THR A 517 40.98 -18.12 -8.88
C THR A 517 40.77 -19.62 -8.75
N LEU A 518 40.48 -20.27 -9.87
CA LEU A 518 40.21 -21.70 -9.92
C LEU A 518 41.32 -22.39 -10.71
N ARG A 519 41.84 -23.49 -10.16
CA ARG A 519 42.73 -24.42 -10.86
C ARG A 519 41.93 -25.65 -11.27
N VAL A 520 41.83 -25.91 -12.56
CA VAL A 520 40.98 -26.95 -13.15
C VAL A 520 41.79 -28.13 -13.71
N SER A 521 43.10 -27.99 -13.85
CA SER A 521 44.05 -29.07 -14.16
C SER A 521 45.41 -28.77 -13.51
N ASP A 522 46.40 -29.66 -13.68
CA ASP A 522 47.76 -29.43 -13.15
C ASP A 522 48.44 -28.19 -13.75
N ILE A 523 48.01 -27.74 -14.94
CA ILE A 523 48.60 -26.62 -15.69
C ILE A 523 47.62 -25.48 -15.95
N ASP A 524 46.31 -25.69 -15.78
CA ASP A 524 45.27 -24.73 -16.13
C ASP A 524 44.67 -24.06 -14.90
N GLN A 525 44.90 -22.75 -14.77
CA GLN A 525 44.37 -21.90 -13.72
C GLN A 525 43.97 -20.55 -14.32
N ALA A 526 42.84 -20.00 -13.88
CA ALA A 526 42.45 -18.66 -14.27
C ALA A 526 41.68 -17.95 -13.15
N THR A 527 41.72 -16.62 -13.23
CA THR A 527 41.06 -15.71 -12.29
C THR A 527 39.91 -14.98 -12.98
N VAL A 528 38.78 -14.89 -12.30
CA VAL A 528 37.63 -14.05 -12.67
C VAL A 528 37.29 -13.14 -11.50
N SER A 529 36.66 -11.99 -11.77
CA SER A 529 36.29 -11.03 -10.72
C SER A 529 34.94 -10.41 -11.01
N GLN A 530 34.23 -10.05 -9.94
CA GLN A 530 32.89 -9.49 -10.00
C GLN A 530 32.68 -8.52 -8.84
N THR A 531 32.00 -7.41 -9.10
CA THR A 531 31.61 -6.46 -8.05
C THR A 531 30.19 -6.72 -7.57
N VAL A 532 29.96 -6.61 -6.26
CA VAL A 532 28.64 -6.68 -5.62
C VAL A 532 28.39 -5.43 -4.79
N GLN A 533 27.16 -4.88 -4.88
CA GLN A 533 26.74 -3.75 -4.07
C GLN A 533 26.08 -4.25 -2.78
N ILE A 534 26.71 -4.01 -1.64
CA ILE A 534 26.22 -4.34 -0.30
C ILE A 534 25.49 -3.12 0.27
N LYS A 535 24.24 -3.32 0.70
CA LYS A 535 23.37 -2.26 1.24
C LYS A 535 23.41 -2.19 2.76
#